data_AF-A0A6V8P1D3-F1
#
_entry.id   AF-A0A6V8P1D3-F1
#
_cell.length_a   1.000
_cell.length_b   1.000
_cell.length_c   1.000
_cell.angle_alpha   90.00
_cell.angle_beta   90.00
_cell.angle_gamma   90.00
#
_symmetry.space_group_name_H-M   'P 1'
#
loop_
_entity.id
_entity.type
_entity.pdbx_description
1 polymer ?
#
loop_
_entity_poly.entity_id
_entity_poly.type
_entity_poly.pdbx_seq_one_letter_code
_entity_poly.pdbx_strand_id
1 'polypeptide(L)'
;DAWLILEGRTSVGLGRGWGTSTPKGFNWLYDLYQKALLKDPNYSDYGFFTWKSADSPYFDKKEVERVKKIYTEAYFRQEYEDSFESYVGRVYPEFSVNTHVIEPFVIPDTWDLYESIDPAIRMPTAVAFLAVDFDGKVYQYEEHYVEEETVPRHAQKIKEKRKKEVGGGEKEPLMTLMDPSAFSRTPQQGQSIAEEYASHGIFAVPVYNYIGWQGSYQAFINQSMYIFHPGLSMHFHMATSM
;
A
#
# COMPACT_ATOMS: atom_id res chain seq x y z
N ASP A 1 -2.98 21.61 6.81
CA ASP A 1 -4.16 22.37 7.29
C ASP A 1 -4.28 22.58 8.80
N ALA A 2 -4.00 21.61 9.68
CA ALA A 2 -4.16 21.80 11.13
C ALA A 2 -3.34 22.97 11.73
N TRP A 3 -2.12 23.22 11.24
CA TRP A 3 -1.26 24.30 11.74
C TRP A 3 -1.82 25.70 11.45
N LEU A 4 -2.32 25.92 10.23
CA LEU A 4 -2.93 27.20 9.84
C LEU A 4 -4.19 27.51 10.66
N ILE A 5 -4.96 26.48 10.99
CA ILE A 5 -6.14 26.60 11.86
C ILE A 5 -5.70 27.00 13.28
N LEU A 6 -4.66 26.37 13.82
CA LEU A 6 -4.13 26.70 15.14
C LEU A 6 -3.64 28.15 15.19
N GLU A 7 -2.81 28.56 14.23
CA GLU A 7 -2.27 29.92 14.11
C GLU A 7 -3.39 30.96 14.01
N GLY A 8 -4.39 30.71 13.16
CA GLY A 8 -5.56 31.58 13.04
C GLY A 8 -6.35 31.70 14.35
N ARG A 9 -6.49 30.61 15.11
CA ARG A 9 -7.24 30.60 16.38
C ARG A 9 -6.48 31.24 17.54
N THR A 10 -5.15 31.16 17.56
CA THR A 10 -4.33 31.78 18.62
C THR A 10 -4.02 33.25 18.36
N SER A 11 -4.20 33.74 17.13
CA SER A 11 -3.92 35.13 16.72
C SER A 11 -4.65 36.20 17.55
N VAL A 12 -5.91 35.96 17.90
CA VAL A 12 -6.75 36.95 18.64
C VAL A 12 -6.25 37.17 20.07
N GLY A 13 -5.70 36.13 20.70
CA GLY A 13 -5.24 36.17 22.09
C GLY A 13 -3.73 36.20 22.27
N LEU A 14 -2.96 36.27 21.17
CA LEU A 14 -1.50 36.06 21.17
C LEU A 14 -1.08 34.81 21.96
N GLY A 15 -1.87 33.74 21.81
CA GLY A 15 -1.67 32.48 22.52
C GLY A 15 -0.47 31.71 21.98
N ARG A 16 0.15 30.89 22.84
CA ARG A 16 1.24 29.98 22.44
C ARG A 16 0.67 28.62 22.02
N GLY A 17 1.09 28.12 20.87
CA GLY A 17 0.79 26.76 20.41
C GLY A 17 2.03 25.86 20.53
N TRP A 18 1.81 24.56 20.75
CA TRP A 18 2.85 23.54 20.61
C TRP A 18 2.25 22.30 19.97
N GLY A 19 3.09 21.54 19.27
CA GLY A 19 2.70 20.29 18.62
C GLY A 19 3.87 19.30 18.65
N THR A 20 3.55 18.02 18.52
CA THR A 20 4.54 16.94 18.38
C THR A 20 4.18 16.11 17.15
N SER A 21 5.20 15.67 16.41
CA SER A 21 5.03 14.89 15.18
C SER A 21 6.35 14.24 14.81
N THR A 22 6.30 13.21 13.96
CA THR A 22 7.48 12.61 13.32
C THR A 22 7.78 13.31 11.98
N PRO A 23 9.04 13.44 11.54
CA PRO A 23 9.44 14.10 10.28
C PRO A 23 9.05 13.29 9.02
N LYS A 24 7.75 13.20 8.75
CA LYS A 24 7.22 12.43 7.61
C LYS A 24 7.40 13.16 6.27
N GLY A 25 8.54 12.93 5.61
CA GLY A 25 8.87 13.56 4.33
C GLY A 25 8.88 15.09 4.39
N PHE A 26 8.93 15.74 3.22
CA PHE A 26 9.04 17.21 3.11
C PHE A 26 7.67 17.91 3.09
N ASN A 27 6.87 17.71 4.12
CA ASN A 27 5.54 18.31 4.23
C ASN A 27 5.57 19.67 4.98
N TRP A 28 4.40 20.23 5.33
CA TRP A 28 4.29 21.51 6.04
C TRP A 28 5.12 21.60 7.34
N LEU A 29 5.37 20.47 8.04
CA LEU A 29 6.24 20.41 9.21
C LEU A 29 7.71 20.64 8.85
N TYR A 30 8.14 20.15 7.68
CA TYR A 30 9.48 20.42 7.15
C TYR A 30 9.66 21.91 6.82
N ASP A 31 8.64 22.55 6.26
CA ASP A 31 8.69 23.99 6.02
C ASP A 31 8.85 24.79 7.32
N LEU A 32 8.13 24.39 8.38
CA LEU A 32 8.29 25.00 9.71
C LEU A 32 9.66 24.72 10.33
N TYR A 33 10.15 23.48 10.20
CA TYR A 33 11.50 23.11 10.62
C TYR A 33 12.55 23.99 9.92
N GLN A 34 12.45 24.18 8.61
CA GLN A 34 13.38 25.00 7.85
C GLN A 34 13.29 26.48 8.24
N LYS A 35 12.08 27.02 8.43
CA LYS A 35 11.90 28.41 8.91
C LYS A 35 12.53 28.64 10.28
N ALA A 36 12.37 27.69 11.20
CA ALA A 36 12.98 27.74 12.53
C ALA A 36 14.52 27.59 12.46
N LEU A 37 15.03 26.67 11.63
CA LEU A 37 16.46 26.43 11.45
C LEU A 37 17.18 27.62 10.79
N LEU A 38 16.56 28.19 9.76
CA LEU A 38 17.07 29.34 9.00
C LEU A 38 16.89 30.68 9.73
N LYS A 39 16.21 30.68 10.90
CA LYS A 39 15.92 31.88 11.70
C LYS A 39 15.27 32.99 10.87
N ASP A 40 14.25 32.64 10.09
CA ASP A 40 13.50 33.61 9.29
C ASP A 40 12.96 34.73 10.23
N PRO A 41 13.26 36.02 9.95
CA PRO A 41 12.78 37.13 10.78
C PRO A 41 11.26 37.17 10.96
N ASN A 42 10.50 36.68 9.97
CA ASN A 42 9.04 36.63 10.01
C ASN A 42 8.49 35.50 10.91
N TYR A 43 9.36 34.60 11.36
CA TYR A 43 9.03 33.45 12.23
C TYR A 43 9.93 33.42 13.46
N SER A 44 10.39 34.58 13.94
CA SER A 44 11.35 34.69 15.04
C SER A 44 10.84 34.19 16.40
N ASP A 45 9.54 33.98 16.52
CA ASP A 45 8.84 33.43 17.69
C ASP A 45 8.63 31.90 17.64
N TYR A 46 9.03 31.25 16.54
CA TYR A 46 8.91 29.80 16.38
C TYR A 46 10.09 29.06 17.01
N GLY A 47 9.78 28.05 17.83
CA GLY A 47 10.76 27.11 18.38
C GLY A 47 10.57 25.73 17.77
N PHE A 48 11.66 25.10 17.32
CA PHE A 48 11.67 23.72 16.86
C PHE A 48 12.72 22.94 17.65
N PHE A 49 12.34 21.78 18.18
CA PHE A 49 13.20 20.93 18.99
C PHE A 49 13.11 19.50 18.47
N THR A 50 14.27 18.88 18.28
CA THR A 50 14.41 17.52 17.74
C THR A 50 15.04 16.60 18.77
N TRP A 51 14.60 15.34 18.78
CA TRP A 51 15.17 14.29 19.64
C TRP A 51 15.14 12.96 18.94
N LYS A 52 16.30 12.30 18.87
CA LYS A 52 16.41 10.95 18.33
C LYS A 52 15.97 9.93 19.37
N SER A 53 14.98 9.12 19.05
CA SER A 53 14.61 7.96 19.87
C SER A 53 15.80 7.01 20.04
N ALA A 54 16.67 6.91 19.03
CA ALA A 54 17.92 6.15 19.04
C ALA A 54 18.91 6.59 20.15
N ASP A 55 18.86 7.86 20.58
CA ASP A 55 19.73 8.39 21.64
C ASP A 55 19.11 8.24 23.03
N SER A 56 17.87 7.71 23.13
CA SER A 56 17.19 7.53 24.41
C SER A 56 17.89 6.45 25.25
N PRO A 57 18.23 6.73 26.52
CA PRO A 57 18.81 5.73 27.42
C PRO A 57 17.83 4.59 27.76
N TYR A 58 16.54 4.75 27.43
CA TYR A 58 15.49 3.77 27.64
C TYR A 58 15.24 2.89 26.41
N PHE A 59 15.89 3.15 25.28
CA PHE A 59 15.72 2.33 24.09
C PHE A 59 16.71 1.16 24.14
N ASP A 60 16.19 -0.06 24.37
CA ASP A 60 17.01 -1.26 24.44
C ASP A 60 17.77 -1.48 23.13
N LYS A 61 19.09 -1.65 23.23
CA LYS A 61 19.96 -1.94 22.08
C LYS A 61 19.53 -3.18 21.31
N LYS A 62 18.97 -4.19 21.98
CA LYS A 62 18.43 -5.38 21.30
C LYS A 62 17.24 -5.04 20.43
N GLU A 63 16.40 -4.12 20.88
CA GLU A 63 15.25 -3.65 20.12
C GLU A 63 15.68 -2.77 18.94
N VAL A 64 16.69 -1.91 19.13
CA VAL A 64 17.32 -1.16 18.02
C VAL A 64 17.79 -2.10 16.91
N GLU A 65 18.53 -3.15 17.27
CA GLU A 65 19.02 -4.15 16.31
C GLU A 65 17.87 -4.94 15.66
N ARG A 66 16.80 -5.24 16.41
CA ARG A 66 15.60 -5.88 15.86
C ARG A 66 14.93 -4.98 14.83
N VAL A 67 14.71 -3.71 15.17
CA VAL A 67 14.07 -2.71 14.29
C VAL A 67 14.90 -2.51 13.02
N LYS A 68 16.23 -2.39 13.12
CA LYS A 68 17.11 -2.26 11.94
C LYS A 68 17.08 -3.46 10.99
N LYS A 69 16.70 -4.65 11.47
CA LYS A 69 16.53 -5.86 10.63
C LYS A 69 15.15 -5.95 9.99
N ILE A 70 14.15 -5.32 10.60
CA ILE A 70 12.73 -5.44 10.24
C ILE A 70 12.23 -4.24 9.44
N TYR A 71 12.97 -3.13 9.42
CA TYR A 71 12.56 -1.92 8.71
C TYR A 71 13.67 -1.39 7.81
N THR A 72 13.29 -0.63 6.78
CA THR A 72 14.26 0.06 5.92
C THR A 72 15.12 1.03 6.73
N GLU A 73 16.32 1.31 6.23
CA GLU A 73 17.16 2.37 6.78
C GLU A 73 16.45 3.73 6.75
N ALA A 74 15.69 4.03 5.69
CA ALA A 74 14.91 5.27 5.60
C ALA A 74 13.83 5.37 6.69
N TYR A 75 13.10 4.28 6.96
CA TYR A 75 12.13 4.24 8.06
C TYR A 75 12.81 4.38 9.41
N PHE A 76 13.94 3.69 9.61
CA PHE A 76 14.72 3.79 10.84
C PHE A 76 15.17 5.23 11.09
N ARG A 77 15.71 5.90 10.07
CA ARG A 77 16.15 7.29 10.16
C ARG A 77 15.00 8.25 10.44
N GLN A 78 13.85 8.04 9.82
CA GLN A 78 12.67 8.88 10.04
C GLN A 78 12.10 8.73 11.47
N GLU A 79 11.80 7.49 11.88
CA GLU A 79 11.08 7.24 13.14
C GLU A 79 11.99 7.22 14.37
N TYR A 80 13.27 6.88 14.20
CA TYR A 80 14.20 6.69 15.32
C TYR A 80 15.35 7.69 15.35
N GLU A 81 15.74 8.28 14.21
CA GLU A 81 16.80 9.29 14.16
C GLU A 81 16.31 10.71 13.90
N ASP A 82 14.99 10.93 13.88
CA ASP A 82 14.35 12.24 13.68
C ASP A 82 14.85 12.96 12.42
N SER A 83 15.02 12.19 11.34
CA SER A 83 15.51 12.67 10.05
C SER A 83 14.36 12.90 9.06
N PHE A 84 14.35 14.07 8.41
CA PHE A 84 13.49 14.31 7.27
C PHE A 84 14.02 13.56 6.05
N GLU A 85 13.50 12.37 5.82
CA GLU A 85 13.91 11.54 4.69
C GLU A 85 13.09 11.89 3.43
N SER A 86 13.79 12.04 2.32
CA SER A 86 13.16 12.03 1.02
C SER A 86 12.73 10.61 0.71
N TYR A 87 11.45 10.36 0.38
CA TYR A 87 11.02 9.10 -0.25
C TYR A 87 11.57 8.98 -1.70
N VAL A 88 12.79 9.46 -1.96
CA VAL A 88 13.45 9.38 -3.26
C VAL A 88 14.33 8.14 -3.25
N GLY A 89 13.71 7.02 -3.60
CA GLY A 89 14.30 5.68 -3.62
C GLY A 89 13.19 4.66 -3.83
N ARG A 90 13.47 3.50 -4.43
CA ARG A 90 12.47 2.45 -4.70
C ARG A 90 11.64 2.22 -3.44
N VAL A 91 10.32 2.30 -3.56
CA VAL A 91 9.43 2.19 -2.40
C VAL A 91 9.50 0.81 -1.74
N TYR A 92 10.00 -0.20 -2.48
CA TYR A 92 10.43 -1.51 -2.00
C TYR A 92 11.88 -1.78 -2.46
N PRO A 93 12.92 -1.40 -1.70
CA PRO A 93 14.31 -1.67 -2.09
C PRO A 93 14.67 -3.17 -2.05
N GLU A 94 13.92 -3.99 -1.29
CA GLU A 94 14.08 -5.44 -1.15
C GLU A 94 13.44 -6.21 -2.31
N PHE A 95 12.52 -5.56 -3.05
CA PHE A 95 11.97 -6.17 -4.26
C PHE A 95 13.08 -6.31 -5.31
N SER A 96 13.24 -7.54 -5.78
CA SER A 96 14.21 -7.95 -6.79
C SER A 96 13.51 -8.82 -7.81
N VAL A 97 13.58 -8.43 -9.09
CA VAL A 97 13.03 -9.21 -10.21
C VAL A 97 13.60 -10.62 -10.22
N ASN A 98 14.90 -10.79 -9.96
CA ASN A 98 15.57 -12.09 -9.97
C ASN A 98 15.10 -13.05 -8.85
N THR A 99 14.36 -12.56 -7.87
CA THR A 99 13.94 -13.33 -6.70
C THR A 99 12.42 -13.45 -6.62
N HIS A 100 11.72 -12.35 -6.88
CA HIS A 100 10.28 -12.23 -6.65
C HIS A 100 9.47 -12.35 -7.94
N VAL A 101 10.10 -12.22 -9.12
CA VAL A 101 9.44 -12.51 -10.39
C VAL A 101 9.86 -13.91 -10.81
N ILE A 102 8.88 -14.80 -10.91
CA ILE A 102 9.09 -16.22 -11.16
C ILE A 102 8.36 -16.66 -12.42
N GLU A 103 8.78 -17.80 -12.96
CA GLU A 103 8.07 -18.44 -14.06
C GLU A 103 6.67 -18.88 -13.61
N PRO A 104 5.63 -18.61 -14.42
CA PRO A 104 4.28 -19.07 -14.12
C PRO A 104 4.22 -20.60 -13.99
N PHE A 105 3.40 -21.08 -13.06
CA PHE A 105 3.07 -22.50 -12.93
C PHE A 105 1.57 -22.67 -12.72
N VAL A 106 1.09 -23.91 -12.87
CA VAL A 106 -0.32 -24.23 -12.64
C VAL A 106 -0.63 -24.11 -11.15
N ILE A 107 -1.43 -23.13 -10.78
CA ILE A 107 -1.90 -22.95 -9.40
C ILE A 107 -2.74 -24.19 -9.00
N PRO A 108 -2.39 -24.88 -7.90
CA PRO A 108 -3.20 -25.98 -7.38
C PRO A 108 -4.60 -25.52 -7.00
N ASP A 109 -5.60 -26.33 -7.31
CA ASP A 109 -7.01 -26.11 -6.95
C ASP A 109 -7.25 -26.02 -5.44
N THR A 110 -6.38 -26.65 -4.66
CA THR A 110 -6.39 -26.62 -3.19
C THR A 110 -5.95 -25.30 -2.56
N TRP A 111 -5.31 -24.39 -3.31
CA TRP A 111 -4.84 -23.10 -2.79
C TRP A 111 -5.95 -22.06 -2.77
N ASP A 112 -5.98 -21.21 -1.74
CA ASP A 112 -6.99 -20.16 -1.63
C ASP A 112 -6.68 -18.99 -2.58
N LEU A 113 -7.73 -18.45 -3.18
CA LEU A 113 -7.63 -17.33 -4.11
C LEU A 113 -8.19 -16.06 -3.47
N TYR A 114 -7.51 -14.95 -3.72
CA TYR A 114 -7.91 -13.63 -3.26
C TYR A 114 -7.79 -12.62 -4.40
N GLU A 115 -8.53 -11.54 -4.29
CA GLU A 115 -8.39 -10.39 -5.17
C GLU A 115 -8.24 -9.12 -4.35
N SER A 116 -7.45 -8.18 -4.85
CA SER A 116 -7.37 -6.83 -4.31
C SER A 116 -7.67 -5.84 -5.42
N ILE A 117 -8.74 -5.05 -5.27
CA ILE A 117 -9.18 -4.05 -6.23
C ILE A 117 -8.90 -2.66 -5.64
N ASP A 118 -8.15 -1.85 -6.38
CA ASP A 118 -7.99 -0.41 -6.15
C ASP A 118 -8.77 0.33 -7.24
N PRO A 119 -10.05 0.65 -6.99
CA PRO A 119 -10.90 1.23 -8.02
C PRO A 119 -10.63 2.73 -8.15
N ALA A 120 -10.43 3.18 -9.38
CA ALA A 120 -10.29 4.60 -9.68
C ALA A 120 -11.10 5.00 -10.92
N ILE A 121 -11.69 6.19 -10.85
CA ILE A 121 -12.55 6.74 -11.93
C ILE A 121 -11.72 7.48 -12.98
N ARG A 122 -10.66 8.17 -12.55
CA ARG A 122 -9.80 9.02 -13.41
C ARG A 122 -8.35 8.58 -13.45
N MET A 123 -8.02 7.58 -12.65
CA MET A 123 -6.72 6.90 -12.64
C MET A 123 -6.98 5.45 -13.03
N PRO A 124 -5.95 4.68 -13.40
CA PRO A 124 -6.12 3.25 -13.65
C PRO A 124 -6.76 2.54 -12.46
N THR A 125 -7.76 1.70 -12.75
CA THR A 125 -8.19 0.69 -11.80
C THR A 125 -7.20 -0.46 -11.86
N ALA A 126 -6.67 -0.83 -10.69
CA ALA A 126 -5.77 -1.96 -10.53
C ALA A 126 -6.48 -3.11 -9.83
N VAL A 127 -6.26 -4.33 -10.31
CA VAL A 127 -6.73 -5.57 -9.68
C VAL A 127 -5.58 -6.56 -9.66
N ALA A 128 -5.17 -6.97 -8.46
CA ALA A 128 -4.24 -8.06 -8.27
C ALA A 128 -5.01 -9.35 -8.00
N PHE A 129 -4.70 -10.40 -8.75
CA PHE A 129 -5.22 -11.74 -8.53
C PHE A 129 -4.15 -12.57 -7.81
N LEU A 130 -4.51 -13.11 -6.66
CA LEU A 130 -3.59 -13.68 -5.69
C LEU A 130 -3.95 -15.14 -5.39
N ALA A 131 -2.97 -16.02 -5.36
CA ALA A 131 -3.10 -17.36 -4.82
C ALA A 131 -2.22 -17.51 -3.58
N VAL A 132 -2.73 -18.20 -2.56
CA VAL A 132 -2.03 -18.41 -1.29
C VAL A 132 -1.87 -19.91 -1.04
N ASP A 133 -0.63 -20.34 -0.84
CA ASP A 133 -0.32 -21.73 -0.53
C ASP A 133 -0.47 -22.03 0.98
N PHE A 134 -0.28 -23.31 1.34
CA PHE A 134 -0.38 -23.77 2.74
C PHE A 134 0.73 -23.24 3.66
N ASP A 135 1.83 -22.75 3.10
CA ASP A 135 2.95 -22.15 3.83
C ASP A 135 2.78 -20.62 4.00
N GLY A 136 1.69 -20.05 3.47
CA GLY A 136 1.39 -18.62 3.53
C GLY A 136 2.15 -17.79 2.48
N LYS A 137 2.70 -18.42 1.44
CA LYS A 137 3.29 -17.69 0.30
C LYS A 137 2.19 -17.19 -0.62
N VAL A 138 2.35 -15.95 -1.05
CA VAL A 138 1.41 -15.26 -1.92
C VAL A 138 1.97 -15.18 -3.33
N TYR A 139 1.16 -15.53 -4.31
CA TYR A 139 1.51 -15.51 -5.73
C TYR A 139 0.54 -14.59 -6.46
N GLN A 140 1.02 -13.43 -6.93
CA GLN A 140 0.28 -12.61 -7.87
C GLN A 140 0.43 -13.22 -9.25
N TYR A 141 -0.63 -13.89 -9.70
CA TYR A 141 -0.59 -14.68 -10.93
C TYR A 141 -1.18 -13.96 -12.14
N GLU A 142 -1.96 -12.91 -11.90
CA GLU A 142 -2.60 -12.12 -12.93
C GLU A 142 -2.83 -10.69 -12.42
N GLU A 143 -2.93 -9.75 -13.36
CA GLU A 143 -3.22 -8.35 -13.11
C GLU A 143 -4.25 -7.82 -14.11
N HIS A 144 -5.14 -6.96 -13.64
CA HIS A 144 -5.91 -6.07 -14.50
C HIS A 144 -5.56 -4.62 -14.11
N TYR A 145 -4.89 -3.91 -15.01
CA TYR A 145 -4.49 -2.51 -14.83
C TYR A 145 -4.93 -1.71 -16.05
N VAL A 146 -6.04 -0.97 -15.93
CA VAL A 146 -6.67 -0.28 -17.07
C VAL A 146 -7.18 1.10 -16.66
N GLU A 147 -6.86 2.09 -17.48
CA GLU A 147 -7.29 3.49 -17.37
C GLU A 147 -8.61 3.76 -18.11
N GLU A 148 -9.30 4.84 -17.72
CA GLU A 148 -10.44 5.44 -18.44
C GLU A 148 -11.57 4.47 -18.81
N GLU A 149 -11.90 3.54 -17.92
CA GLU A 149 -12.91 2.51 -18.17
C GLU A 149 -14.01 2.53 -17.11
N THR A 150 -15.19 2.01 -17.47
CA THR A 150 -16.34 1.98 -16.57
C THR A 150 -16.30 0.78 -15.62
N VAL A 151 -16.86 0.92 -14.42
CA VAL A 151 -17.04 -0.19 -13.46
C VAL A 151 -17.68 -1.43 -14.10
N PRO A 152 -18.78 -1.33 -14.90
CA PRO A 152 -19.32 -2.48 -15.60
C PRO A 152 -18.30 -3.24 -16.46
N ARG A 153 -17.42 -2.53 -17.18
CA ARG A 153 -16.40 -3.14 -18.03
C ARG A 153 -15.23 -3.70 -17.23
N HIS A 154 -14.83 -3.05 -16.13
CA HIS A 154 -13.90 -3.62 -15.17
C HIS A 154 -14.44 -4.94 -14.60
N ALA A 155 -15.68 -4.95 -14.12
CA ALA A 155 -16.33 -6.14 -13.59
C ALA A 155 -16.40 -7.28 -14.63
N GLN A 156 -16.68 -6.96 -15.89
CA GLN A 156 -16.65 -7.94 -16.97
C GLN A 156 -15.25 -8.55 -17.15
N LYS A 157 -14.22 -7.71 -17.27
CA LYS A 157 -12.83 -8.16 -17.45
C LYS A 157 -12.32 -9.00 -16.27
N ILE A 158 -12.70 -8.64 -15.04
CA ILE A 158 -12.38 -9.42 -13.84
C ILE A 158 -12.97 -10.83 -13.96
N LYS A 159 -14.25 -10.96 -14.33
CA LYS A 159 -14.89 -12.27 -14.51
C LYS A 159 -14.25 -13.08 -15.64
N GLU A 160 -13.85 -12.44 -16.74
CA GLU A 160 -13.13 -13.10 -17.83
C GLU A 160 -11.78 -13.65 -17.38
N LYS A 161 -11.06 -12.93 -16.51
CA LYS A 161 -9.79 -13.39 -15.93
C LYS A 161 -9.99 -14.52 -14.92
N ARG A 162 -11.02 -14.47 -14.06
CA ARG A 162 -11.38 -15.57 -13.13
C ARG A 162 -11.60 -16.91 -13.84
N LYS A 163 -12.18 -16.88 -15.05
CA LYS A 163 -12.47 -18.08 -15.83
C LYS A 163 -11.25 -18.75 -16.47
N LYS A 164 -10.13 -18.04 -16.58
CA LYS A 164 -9.00 -18.49 -17.40
C LYS A 164 -7.99 -19.37 -16.66
N GLU A 165 -7.87 -19.27 -15.34
CA GLU A 165 -6.66 -19.78 -14.67
C GLU A 165 -6.93 -20.19 -13.21
N VAL A 166 -6.98 -21.51 -12.95
CA VAL A 166 -6.48 -22.28 -11.77
C VAL A 166 -6.70 -23.76 -12.10
N GLY A 167 -5.64 -24.59 -12.08
CA GLY A 167 -5.76 -26.05 -12.04
C GLY A 167 -6.61 -26.77 -13.11
N GLY A 168 -7.04 -26.10 -14.19
CA GLY A 168 -7.95 -26.67 -15.20
C GLY A 168 -9.46 -26.46 -14.97
N GLY A 169 -9.88 -25.48 -14.14
CA GLY A 169 -11.31 -25.17 -13.94
C GLY A 169 -11.61 -23.73 -13.46
N GLU A 170 -12.89 -23.36 -13.45
CA GLU A 170 -13.37 -22.08 -12.90
C GLU A 170 -13.35 -22.13 -11.36
N LYS A 171 -12.55 -21.27 -10.70
CA LYS A 171 -12.54 -21.11 -9.24
C LYS A 171 -12.75 -19.63 -8.88
N GLU A 172 -13.75 -19.38 -8.05
CA GLU A 172 -14.00 -18.03 -7.52
C GLU A 172 -13.03 -17.72 -6.37
N PRO A 173 -12.65 -16.45 -6.17
CA PRO A 173 -11.86 -16.04 -5.03
C PRO A 173 -12.62 -16.30 -3.73
N LEU A 174 -11.89 -16.73 -2.70
CA LEU A 174 -12.41 -16.80 -1.33
C LEU A 174 -12.85 -15.42 -0.84
N MET A 175 -12.12 -14.37 -1.24
CA MET A 175 -12.44 -13.00 -0.85
C MET A 175 -11.88 -11.98 -1.86
N THR A 176 -12.70 -10.98 -2.20
CA THR A 176 -12.29 -9.78 -2.95
C THR A 176 -12.20 -8.60 -1.99
N LEU A 177 -11.10 -7.87 -2.04
CA LEU A 177 -10.75 -6.79 -1.13
C LEU A 177 -10.79 -5.44 -1.84
N MET A 178 -11.27 -4.40 -1.15
CA MET A 178 -11.24 -3.02 -1.63
C MET A 178 -10.86 -2.06 -0.50
N ASP A 179 -10.29 -0.92 -0.87
CA ASP A 179 -10.05 0.17 0.09
C ASP A 179 -11.37 0.65 0.72
N PRO A 180 -11.40 1.01 2.03
CA PRO A 180 -12.63 1.41 2.70
C PRO A 180 -13.29 2.65 2.08
N SER A 181 -12.51 3.52 1.41
CA SER A 181 -13.07 4.67 0.69
C SER A 181 -14.02 4.26 -0.44
N ALA A 182 -13.83 3.09 -1.05
CA ALA A 182 -14.71 2.56 -2.10
C ALA A 182 -16.13 2.24 -1.60
N PHE A 183 -16.32 2.10 -0.29
CA PHE A 183 -17.61 1.86 0.37
C PHE A 183 -18.31 3.14 0.84
N SER A 184 -17.64 4.29 0.72
CA SER A 184 -18.26 5.58 1.01
C SER A 184 -19.18 5.98 -0.13
N ARG A 185 -20.43 6.36 0.20
CA ARG A 185 -21.40 6.83 -0.80
C ARG A 185 -20.98 8.17 -1.35
N THR A 186 -21.04 8.31 -2.67
CA THR A 186 -20.78 9.60 -3.32
C THR A 186 -22.05 10.44 -3.34
N PRO A 187 -21.97 11.77 -3.08
CA PRO A 187 -23.14 12.64 -3.13
C PRO A 187 -23.83 12.72 -4.50
N GLN A 188 -23.11 12.39 -5.58
CA GLN A 188 -23.58 12.55 -6.97
C GLN A 188 -24.39 11.36 -7.48
N GLN A 189 -24.12 10.14 -7.02
CA GLN A 189 -24.82 8.92 -7.49
C GLN A 189 -25.62 8.21 -6.41
N GLY A 190 -25.48 8.60 -5.13
CA GLY A 190 -26.20 7.98 -4.01
C GLY A 190 -25.78 6.53 -3.69
N GLN A 191 -24.88 5.97 -4.48
CA GLN A 191 -24.23 4.67 -4.28
C GLN A 191 -22.72 4.84 -4.14
N SER A 192 -22.09 3.86 -3.50
CA SER A 192 -20.65 3.69 -3.40
C SER A 192 -20.11 2.92 -4.61
N ILE A 193 -18.80 3.01 -4.85
CA ILE A 193 -18.14 2.26 -5.94
C ILE A 193 -18.28 0.75 -5.70
N ALA A 194 -18.16 0.32 -4.44
CA ALA A 194 -18.36 -1.08 -4.06
C ALA A 194 -19.79 -1.57 -4.35
N GLU A 195 -20.82 -0.75 -4.09
CA GLU A 195 -22.22 -1.06 -4.46
C GLU A 195 -22.38 -1.19 -5.99
N GLU A 196 -21.70 -0.35 -6.77
CA GLU A 196 -21.71 -0.44 -8.24
C GLU A 196 -21.06 -1.75 -8.73
N TYR A 197 -19.88 -2.12 -8.22
CA TYR A 197 -19.25 -3.42 -8.51
C TYR A 197 -20.15 -4.60 -8.11
N ALA A 198 -20.81 -4.52 -6.95
CA ALA A 198 -21.74 -5.54 -6.48
C ALA A 198 -22.95 -5.70 -7.42
N SER A 199 -23.47 -4.61 -7.99
CA SER A 199 -24.54 -4.66 -9.01
C SER A 199 -24.12 -5.40 -10.29
N HIS A 200 -22.81 -5.47 -10.54
CA HIS A 200 -22.20 -6.24 -11.62
C HIS A 200 -21.63 -7.59 -11.16
N GLY A 201 -21.95 -8.05 -9.95
CA GLY A 201 -21.60 -9.38 -9.44
C GLY A 201 -20.17 -9.53 -8.95
N ILE A 202 -19.52 -8.43 -8.54
CA ILE A 202 -18.24 -8.44 -7.83
C ILE A 202 -18.49 -7.94 -6.40
N PHE A 203 -18.45 -8.86 -5.43
CA PHE A 203 -18.72 -8.56 -4.03
C PHE A 203 -17.39 -8.41 -3.28
N ALA A 204 -17.13 -7.21 -2.76
CA ALA A 204 -15.90 -6.90 -2.03
C ALA A 204 -16.17 -6.62 -0.55
N VAL A 205 -15.15 -6.84 0.28
CA VAL A 205 -15.13 -6.41 1.69
C VAL A 205 -14.07 -5.33 1.90
N PRO A 206 -14.28 -4.39 2.84
CA PRO A 206 -13.31 -3.34 3.11
C PRO A 206 -12.08 -3.90 3.82
N VAL A 207 -10.90 -3.47 3.39
CA VAL A 207 -9.63 -3.76 4.07
C VAL A 207 -9.03 -2.50 4.64
N TYR A 208 -8.89 -2.46 5.95
CA TYR A 208 -8.26 -1.33 6.63
C TYR A 208 -6.74 -1.48 6.58
N ASN A 209 -6.06 -0.45 6.08
CA ASN A 209 -4.61 -0.36 5.93
C ASN A 209 -3.86 -0.27 7.28
N TYR A 210 -4.01 -1.27 8.17
CA TYR A 210 -3.35 -1.28 9.48
C TYR A 210 -1.84 -1.56 9.39
N ILE A 211 -1.39 -2.21 8.31
CA ILE A 211 0.01 -2.63 8.11
C ILE A 211 0.60 -2.03 6.82
N GLY A 212 -0.23 -1.61 5.86
CA GLY A 212 0.16 -0.83 4.67
C GLY A 212 1.42 -1.35 3.97
N TRP A 213 2.31 -0.42 3.60
CA TRP A 213 3.64 -0.71 3.00
C TRP A 213 4.50 -1.68 3.83
N GLN A 214 4.30 -1.76 5.16
CA GLN A 214 5.08 -2.64 6.03
C GLN A 214 4.75 -4.13 5.79
N GLY A 215 3.51 -4.44 5.37
CA GLY A 215 3.12 -5.81 5.06
C GLY A 215 3.84 -6.35 3.82
N SER A 216 3.78 -5.59 2.72
CA SER A 216 4.50 -5.91 1.48
C SER A 216 6.01 -5.91 1.67
N TYR A 217 6.53 -4.98 2.47
CA TYR A 217 7.93 -4.95 2.88
C TYR A 217 8.40 -6.25 3.54
N GLN A 218 7.68 -6.70 4.57
CA GLN A 218 7.98 -7.95 5.26
C GLN A 218 7.85 -9.16 4.34
N ALA A 219 6.89 -9.14 3.41
CA ALA A 219 6.72 -10.22 2.46
C ALA A 219 7.91 -10.35 1.49
N PHE A 220 8.48 -9.23 1.03
CA PHE A 220 9.68 -9.26 0.20
C PHE A 220 10.93 -9.69 0.97
N ILE A 221 11.13 -9.25 2.22
CA ILE A 221 12.24 -9.74 3.06
C ILE A 221 12.15 -11.25 3.29
N ASN A 222 10.95 -11.72 3.66
CA ASN A 222 10.73 -13.11 4.03
C ASN A 222 10.57 -14.02 2.80
N GLN A 223 10.66 -13.47 1.59
CA GLN A 223 10.43 -14.19 0.34
C GLN A 223 9.09 -14.94 0.34
N SER A 224 8.05 -14.29 0.85
CA SER A 224 6.70 -14.86 0.95
C SER A 224 5.72 -14.24 -0.04
N MET A 225 6.20 -13.41 -0.98
CA MET A 225 5.40 -12.87 -2.08
C MET A 225 6.16 -12.98 -3.40
N TYR A 226 5.47 -13.51 -4.42
CA TYR A 226 5.99 -13.72 -5.77
C TYR A 226 5.01 -13.18 -6.81
N ILE A 227 5.53 -12.81 -7.98
CA ILE A 227 4.78 -12.29 -9.13
C ILE A 227 5.11 -13.17 -10.33
N PHE A 228 4.09 -13.61 -11.06
CA PHE A 228 4.28 -14.37 -12.29
C PHE A 228 4.79 -13.48 -13.41
N HIS A 229 5.77 -13.96 -14.18
CA HIS A 229 6.34 -13.21 -15.28
C HIS A 229 5.32 -13.01 -16.42
N PRO A 230 5.02 -11.77 -16.86
CA PRO A 230 3.95 -11.49 -17.83
C PRO A 230 4.22 -11.95 -19.28
N GLY A 231 5.42 -12.47 -19.56
CA GLY A 231 5.89 -12.82 -20.91
C GLY A 231 5.84 -14.29 -21.29
N LEU A 232 5.41 -15.20 -20.41
CA LEU A 232 5.29 -16.64 -20.70
C LEU A 232 3.84 -17.08 -20.49
N SER A 233 2.98 -16.72 -21.45
CA SER A 233 1.68 -17.38 -21.58
C SER A 233 1.93 -18.86 -21.81
N MET A 234 1.53 -19.71 -20.87
CA MET A 234 1.56 -21.16 -21.06
C MET A 234 0.73 -21.50 -22.30
N HIS A 235 1.40 -21.83 -23.41
CA HIS A 235 0.76 -22.49 -24.53
C HIS A 235 0.39 -23.91 -24.08
N PHE A 236 -0.79 -24.06 -23.49
CA PHE A 236 -1.37 -25.37 -23.22
C PHE A 236 -1.74 -26.03 -24.55
N HIS A 237 -0.84 -26.86 -25.09
CA HIS A 237 -1.26 -27.96 -25.95
C HIS A 237 -1.91 -29.00 -25.04
N MET A 238 -3.25 -29.09 -25.13
CA MET A 238 -3.98 -30.27 -24.71
C MET A 238 -3.37 -31.49 -25.43
N ALA A 239 -2.59 -32.29 -24.72
CA ALA A 239 -2.39 -33.68 -25.09
C ALA A 239 -3.56 -34.46 -24.48
N THR A 240 -4.60 -34.63 -25.28
CA THR A 240 -5.51 -35.77 -25.15
C THR A 240 -4.75 -37.08 -25.40
N SER A 241 -5.24 -38.16 -24.80
CA SER A 241 -4.77 -39.57 -24.78
C SER A 241 -3.86 -39.91 -23.59
N MET A 242 -4.14 -40.93 -22.76
CA MET A 242 -5.00 -42.13 -22.91
C MET A 242 -5.97 -42.31 -21.75
#